data_AF-A0AAD1SPX0-F1
#
_entry.id   AF-A0AAD1SPX0-F1
#
_cell.length_a   1.000
_cell.length_b   1.000
_cell.length_c   1.000
_cell.angle_alpha   90.00
_cell.angle_beta   90.00
_cell.angle_gamma   90.00
#
_symmetry.space_group_name_H-M   'P 1'
#
loop_
_entity.id
_entity.type
_entity.pdbx_description
1 polymer ?
#
loop_
_entity_poly.entity_id
_entity_poly.type
_entity_poly.pdbx_seq_one_letter_code
_entity_poly.pdbx_strand_id
1 'polypeptide(L)'
;MHSLGDEIKGFSKNKLRKQCTRVTTLSGRRIIETWKDSVVHAVDDPDQKDGPGCGYVQDMSLDLQVGVIKQWLLLGSQDVAQDLDVMKKYKVTHILNVAYGVENVFPEEFTYKKISMLDLPETDLESYFPECFDFLEQAKKVEWFLCIVMQEYPVHQPSLLVF
;
A
#
# COMPACT_ATOMS: atom_id res chain seq x y z
N MET A 1 -6.55 39.14 35.01
CA MET A 1 -6.59 38.33 33.77
C MET A 1 -7.42 37.11 34.08
N HIS A 2 -8.52 36.90 33.36
CA HIS A 2 -9.29 35.66 33.50
C HIS A 2 -8.46 34.52 32.91
N SER A 3 -8.48 33.35 33.54
CA SER A 3 -7.85 32.19 32.94
C SER A 3 -8.70 31.71 31.77
N LEU A 4 -8.08 31.10 30.76
CA LEU A 4 -8.80 30.45 29.66
C LEU A 4 -9.86 29.46 30.18
N GLY A 5 -9.57 28.80 31.31
CA GLY A 5 -10.51 27.87 31.97
C GLY A 5 -11.77 28.56 32.51
N ASP A 6 -11.66 29.78 33.00
CA ASP A 6 -12.81 30.56 33.51
C ASP A 6 -13.69 31.06 32.36
N GLU A 7 -13.06 31.46 31.25
CA GLU A 7 -13.76 31.87 30.03
C GLU A 7 -14.54 30.70 29.40
N ILE A 8 -13.95 29.50 29.33
CA ILE A 8 -14.62 28.29 28.83
C ILE A 8 -15.81 27.91 29.72
N LYS A 9 -15.67 27.98 31.05
CA LYS A 9 -16.75 27.66 32.00
C LYS A 9 -17.91 28.66 31.91
N GLY A 10 -17.62 29.95 31.69
CA GLY A 10 -18.63 31.00 31.52
C GLY A 10 -19.26 31.04 30.13
N PHE A 11 -18.72 30.32 29.15
CA PHE A 11 -19.18 30.37 27.77
C PHE A 11 -20.49 29.59 27.58
N SER A 12 -21.52 30.27 27.07
CA SER A 12 -22.80 29.63 26.76
C SER A 12 -22.68 28.79 25.49
N LYS A 13 -22.90 27.46 25.59
CA LYS A 13 -22.93 26.53 24.45
C LYS A 13 -23.89 26.95 23.33
N ASN A 14 -24.97 27.67 23.67
CA ASN A 14 -25.96 28.16 22.71
C ASN A 14 -25.41 29.25 21.77
N LYS A 15 -24.26 29.85 22.10
CA LYS A 15 -23.56 30.83 21.25
C LYS A 15 -22.59 30.15 20.26
N LEU A 16 -22.34 28.85 20.38
CA LEU A 16 -21.56 28.11 19.40
C LEU A 16 -22.35 27.99 18.09
N ARG A 17 -21.66 28.15 16.96
CA ARG A 17 -22.24 27.78 15.66
C ARG A 17 -22.54 26.29 15.70
N LYS A 18 -23.75 25.91 15.27
CA LYS A 18 -24.08 24.49 15.08
C LYS A 18 -23.15 23.95 13.99
N GLN A 19 -22.33 22.98 14.35
CA GLN A 19 -21.43 22.29 13.42
C GLN A 19 -21.92 20.85 13.23
N CYS A 20 -21.76 20.35 12.03
CA CYS A 20 -21.79 18.92 11.76
C CYS A 20 -20.39 18.48 11.32
N THR A 21 -20.00 17.27 11.71
CA THR A 21 -18.73 16.67 11.30
C THR A 21 -19.03 15.55 10.33
N ARG A 22 -18.40 15.59 9.16
CA ARG A 22 -18.43 14.47 8.23
C ARG A 22 -17.28 13.53 8.55
N VAL A 23 -17.60 12.33 8.99
CA VAL A 23 -16.66 11.26 9.34
C VAL A 23 -16.64 10.24 8.20
N THR A 24 -15.46 9.88 7.72
CA THR A 24 -15.28 8.77 6.77
C THR A 24 -14.58 7.64 7.50
N THR A 25 -15.20 6.47 7.57
CA THR A 25 -14.63 5.30 8.25
C THR A 25 -13.54 4.65 7.40
N LEU A 26 -12.78 3.72 8.00
CA LEU A 26 -11.81 2.90 7.28
C LEU A 26 -12.43 2.06 6.15
N SER A 27 -13.71 1.72 6.26
CA SER A 27 -14.48 1.02 5.22
C SER A 27 -15.00 1.95 4.12
N GLY A 28 -14.67 3.25 4.19
CA GLY A 28 -15.16 4.27 3.27
C GLY A 28 -16.60 4.69 3.47
N ARG A 29 -17.24 4.29 4.58
CA ARG A 29 -18.60 4.71 4.93
C ARG A 29 -18.54 6.16 5.41
N ARG A 30 -19.41 7.02 4.87
CA ARG A 30 -19.49 8.43 5.27
C ARG A 30 -20.69 8.66 6.18
N ILE A 31 -20.42 9.31 7.31
CA ILE A 31 -21.40 9.57 8.38
C ILE A 31 -21.36 11.07 8.70
N ILE A 32 -22.52 11.68 8.85
CA ILE A 32 -22.66 13.04 9.35
C ILE A 32 -23.01 12.99 10.84
N GLU A 33 -22.06 13.38 11.67
CA GLU A 33 -22.27 13.55 13.11
C GLU A 33 -22.77 14.96 13.40
N THR A 34 -23.91 15.05 14.09
CA THR A 34 -24.48 16.31 14.56
C THR A 34 -24.74 16.23 16.06
N TRP A 35 -24.27 17.23 16.79
CA TRP A 35 -24.59 17.37 18.21
C TRP A 35 -25.97 18.03 18.38
N LYS A 36 -26.93 17.31 18.98
CA LYS A 36 -28.23 17.85 19.39
C LYS A 36 -28.57 17.39 20.81
N ASP A 37 -29.04 18.30 21.64
CA ASP A 37 -29.52 17.99 23.00
C ASP A 37 -28.54 17.19 23.88
N SER A 38 -27.24 17.50 23.77
CA SER A 38 -26.14 16.80 24.45
C SER A 38 -25.92 15.35 24.02
N VAL A 39 -26.53 14.94 22.91
CA VAL A 39 -26.37 13.61 22.28
C VAL A 39 -25.77 13.77 20.89
N VAL A 40 -24.87 12.85 20.53
CA VAL A 40 -24.35 12.74 19.17
C VAL A 40 -25.33 11.96 18.33
N HIS A 41 -25.85 12.56 17.27
CA HIS A 41 -26.61 11.88 16.24
C HIS A 41 -25.71 11.65 15.02
N ALA A 42 -25.51 10.38 14.68
CA ALA A 42 -24.74 9.95 13.53
C ALA A 42 -25.72 9.38 12.48
N VAL A 43 -25.72 9.95 11.28
CA VAL A 43 -26.54 9.48 10.14
C VAL A 43 -25.66 9.24 8.94
N ASP A 44 -26.03 8.29 8.07
CA ASP A 44 -25.31 8.09 6.82
C ASP A 44 -25.38 9.35 5.95
N ASP A 45 -24.28 9.65 5.26
CA ASP A 45 -24.16 10.81 4.39
C ASP A 45 -25.05 10.61 3.14
N PRO A 46 -26.11 11.40 2.94
CA PRO A 46 -27.05 11.21 1.83
C PRO A 46 -26.41 11.47 0.46
N ASP A 47 -25.26 12.16 0.42
CA ASP A 47 -24.49 12.39 -0.81
C ASP A 47 -23.44 11.29 -1.08
N GLN A 48 -23.43 10.21 -0.29
CA GLN A 48 -22.56 9.06 -0.55
C GLN A 48 -23.02 8.36 -1.83
N LYS A 49 -22.28 8.57 -2.93
CA LYS A 49 -22.43 7.76 -4.16
C LYS A 49 -22.00 6.32 -3.87
N ASP A 50 -22.69 5.35 -4.45
CA ASP A 50 -22.34 3.93 -4.38
C ASP A 50 -20.91 3.73 -4.91
N GLY A 51 -19.98 3.48 -3.99
CA GLY A 51 -18.55 3.28 -4.28
C GLY A 51 -17.75 3.22 -2.98
N PRO A 52 -16.59 2.54 -2.96
CA PRO A 52 -15.72 2.49 -1.79
C PRO A 52 -15.20 3.90 -1.51
N GLY A 53 -15.85 4.61 -0.61
CA GLY A 53 -15.51 5.99 -0.21
C GLY A 53 -14.30 6.02 0.73
N CYS A 54 -13.30 5.17 0.49
CA CYS A 54 -12.11 5.09 1.31
C CYS A 54 -11.41 6.45 1.35
N GLY A 55 -10.67 6.76 2.42
CA GLY A 55 -9.89 8.00 2.55
C GLY A 55 -8.70 8.12 1.59
N TYR A 56 -8.61 7.25 0.58
CA TYR A 56 -7.55 7.14 -0.42
C TYR A 56 -8.16 6.99 -1.81
N VAL A 57 -7.41 7.41 -2.83
CA VAL A 57 -7.77 7.15 -4.23
C VAL A 57 -7.28 5.76 -4.57
N GLN A 58 -8.22 4.86 -4.88
CA GLN A 58 -7.91 3.54 -5.41
C GLN A 58 -7.49 3.71 -6.87
N ASP A 59 -6.27 3.31 -7.19
CA ASP A 59 -5.80 3.18 -8.56
C ASP A 59 -5.86 1.70 -8.95
N MET A 60 -6.47 1.42 -10.10
CA MET A 60 -6.62 0.08 -10.66
C MET A 60 -5.92 -0.02 -12.02
N SER A 61 -5.19 1.02 -12.43
CA SER A 61 -4.33 0.96 -13.60
C SER A 61 -3.10 0.10 -13.29
N LEU A 62 -2.64 -0.64 -14.30
CA LEU A 62 -1.48 -1.51 -14.14
C LEU A 62 -0.20 -0.68 -14.14
N ASP A 63 0.68 -0.89 -13.16
CA ASP A 63 2.02 -0.29 -13.16
C ASP A 63 3.05 -1.25 -13.77
N LEU A 64 3.24 -1.15 -15.09
CA LEU A 64 4.22 -1.96 -15.84
C LEU A 64 5.63 -1.34 -15.86
N GLN A 65 5.94 -0.42 -14.96
CA GLN A 65 7.26 0.19 -14.86
C GLN A 65 8.28 -0.78 -14.26
N VAL A 66 9.43 -0.90 -14.92
CA VAL A 66 10.55 -1.72 -14.46
C VAL A 66 11.71 -0.83 -14.04
N GLY A 67 12.08 -0.92 -12.77
CA GLY A 67 13.27 -0.25 -12.23
C GLY A 67 14.53 -1.03 -12.58
N VAL A 68 15.45 -0.43 -13.34
CA VAL A 68 16.75 -1.05 -13.64
C VAL A 68 17.76 -0.62 -12.59
N ILE A 69 18.16 -1.53 -11.69
CA ILE A 69 19.18 -1.25 -10.65
C ILE A 69 20.57 -1.51 -11.23
N LYS A 70 20.74 -2.63 -11.92
CA LYS A 70 21.95 -3.01 -12.68
C LYS A 70 21.54 -3.66 -13.98
N GLN A 71 22.49 -3.85 -14.90
CA GLN A 71 22.22 -4.47 -16.19
C GLN A 71 21.58 -5.87 -16.09
N TRP A 72 21.86 -6.59 -15.01
CA TRP A 72 21.33 -7.93 -14.73
C TRP A 72 20.28 -7.95 -13.60
N LEU A 73 20.04 -6.82 -12.92
CA LEU A 73 19.18 -6.74 -11.73
C LEU A 73 18.09 -5.70 -11.91
N LEU A 74 16.84 -6.17 -11.89
CA LEU A 74 15.64 -5.40 -12.12
C LEU A 74 14.74 -5.46 -10.88
N LEU A 75 13.94 -4.42 -10.72
CA LEU A 75 12.88 -4.30 -9.73
C LEU A 75 11.55 -4.14 -10.48
N GLY A 76 10.57 -4.96 -10.13
CA GLY A 76 9.24 -4.93 -10.71
C GLY A 76 8.15 -5.08 -9.64
N SER A 77 6.97 -4.60 -9.97
CA SER A 77 5.75 -4.85 -9.21
C SER A 77 5.17 -6.23 -9.52
N GLN A 78 4.06 -6.57 -8.86
CA GLN A 78 3.26 -7.73 -9.22
C GLN A 78 2.77 -7.63 -10.67
N ASP A 79 2.34 -6.46 -11.12
CA ASP A 79 1.83 -6.26 -12.48
C ASP A 79 2.89 -6.58 -13.53
N VAL A 80 4.13 -6.12 -13.33
CA VAL A 80 5.28 -6.51 -14.17
C VAL A 80 5.48 -8.02 -14.18
N ALA A 81 5.38 -8.68 -13.03
CA ALA A 81 5.59 -10.12 -12.92
C ALA A 81 4.51 -10.97 -13.60
N GLN A 82 3.33 -10.39 -13.81
CA GLN A 82 2.20 -11.01 -14.49
C GLN A 82 2.18 -10.72 -15.99
N ASP A 83 3.03 -9.81 -16.47
CA ASP A 83 3.16 -9.49 -17.90
C ASP A 83 4.36 -10.22 -18.53
N LEU A 84 4.07 -11.27 -19.29
CA LEU A 84 5.08 -12.10 -19.95
C LEU A 84 5.89 -11.32 -21.00
N ASP A 85 5.25 -10.39 -21.72
CA ASP A 85 5.88 -9.64 -22.80
C ASP A 85 6.90 -8.64 -22.23
N VAL A 86 6.55 -7.97 -21.13
CA VAL A 86 7.48 -7.12 -20.37
C VAL A 86 8.64 -7.95 -19.85
N MET A 87 8.39 -9.07 -19.19
CA MET A 87 9.46 -9.93 -18.66
C MET A 87 10.41 -10.43 -19.75
N LYS A 88 9.89 -10.85 -20.91
CA LYS A 88 10.69 -11.28 -22.07
C LYS A 88 11.45 -10.12 -22.72
N LYS A 89 10.85 -8.93 -22.81
CA LYS A 89 11.50 -7.72 -23.32
C LYS A 89 12.75 -7.37 -22.51
N TYR A 90 12.70 -7.53 -21.19
CA TYR A 90 13.84 -7.33 -20.29
C TYR A 90 14.76 -8.57 -20.17
N LYS A 91 14.46 -9.64 -20.91
CA LYS A 91 15.21 -10.90 -20.95
C LYS A 91 15.33 -11.57 -19.58
N VAL A 92 14.33 -11.40 -18.73
CA VAL A 92 14.29 -12.01 -17.40
C VAL A 92 14.40 -13.53 -17.54
N THR A 93 15.21 -14.13 -16.68
CA THR A 93 15.43 -15.58 -16.62
C THR A 93 15.08 -16.13 -15.23
N HIS A 94 15.30 -15.31 -14.21
CA HIS A 94 15.10 -15.66 -12.81
C HIS A 94 14.25 -14.59 -12.14
N ILE A 95 13.40 -15.03 -11.21
CA ILE A 95 12.50 -14.15 -10.48
C ILE A 95 12.64 -14.45 -8.99
N LEU A 96 13.00 -13.43 -8.21
CA LEU A 96 12.93 -13.45 -6.77
C LEU A 96 11.59 -12.82 -6.35
N ASN A 97 10.61 -13.67 -6.09
CA ASN A 97 9.29 -13.24 -5.64
C ASN A 97 9.28 -13.12 -4.12
N VAL A 98 9.30 -11.89 -3.62
CA VAL A 98 9.27 -11.62 -2.18
C VAL A 98 7.88 -11.24 -1.64
N ALA A 99 6.90 -11.11 -2.53
CA ALA A 99 5.58 -10.62 -2.17
C ALA A 99 4.72 -11.71 -1.52
N TYR A 100 4.00 -11.33 -0.46
CA TYR A 100 3.07 -12.22 0.22
C TYR A 100 1.80 -12.42 -0.61
N GLY A 101 1.40 -13.67 -0.79
CA GLY A 101 0.16 -14.02 -1.50
C GLY A 101 0.21 -13.88 -3.02
N VAL A 102 1.37 -13.50 -3.59
CA VAL A 102 1.56 -13.41 -5.05
C VAL A 102 2.04 -14.74 -5.60
N GLU A 103 1.32 -15.28 -6.56
CA GLU A 103 1.66 -16.55 -7.21
C GLU A 103 2.62 -16.38 -8.39
N ASN A 104 3.40 -17.43 -8.65
CA ASN A 104 4.33 -17.47 -9.78
C ASN A 104 3.56 -17.89 -11.03
N VAL A 105 3.26 -16.94 -11.91
CA VAL A 105 2.31 -17.15 -13.03
C VAL A 105 2.91 -17.93 -14.21
N PHE A 106 4.24 -17.87 -14.41
CA PHE A 106 4.91 -18.51 -15.55
C PHE A 106 6.03 -19.47 -15.12
N PRO A 107 5.72 -20.52 -14.32
CA PRO A 107 6.73 -21.41 -13.75
C PRO A 107 7.52 -22.22 -14.79
N GLU A 108 7.01 -22.34 -16.02
CA GLU A 108 7.68 -23.03 -17.14
C GLU A 108 8.66 -22.11 -17.88
N GLU A 109 8.51 -20.80 -17.78
CA GLU A 109 9.30 -19.81 -18.53
C GLU A 109 10.46 -19.24 -17.70
N PHE A 110 10.31 -19.16 -16.37
CA PHE A 110 11.30 -18.57 -15.47
C PHE A 110 11.63 -19.47 -14.29
N THR A 111 12.85 -19.32 -13.78
CA THR A 111 13.23 -19.96 -12.51
C THR A 111 12.88 -19.05 -11.35
N TYR A 112 12.06 -19.55 -10.43
CA TYR A 112 11.58 -18.76 -9.29
C TYR A 112 12.28 -19.11 -7.99
N LYS A 113 12.50 -18.08 -7.17
CA LYS A 113 12.69 -18.20 -5.72
C LYS A 113 11.57 -17.41 -5.06
N LYS A 114 10.67 -18.08 -4.33
CA LYS A 114 9.57 -17.44 -3.58
C LYS A 114 9.92 -17.38 -2.10
N ILE A 115 9.94 -16.17 -1.53
CA ILE A 115 10.18 -15.90 -0.12
C ILE A 115 9.05 -14.99 0.36
N SER A 116 8.03 -15.58 0.98
CA SER A 116 6.81 -14.84 1.30
C SER A 116 7.03 -13.87 2.48
N MET A 117 7.17 -12.58 2.19
CA MET A 117 7.33 -11.52 3.21
C MET A 117 6.13 -10.59 3.27
N LEU A 118 5.66 -10.30 4.49
CA LEU A 118 4.58 -9.34 4.73
C LEU A 118 5.14 -7.91 4.77
N ASP A 119 4.54 -7.00 4.01
CA ASP A 119 4.82 -5.56 4.10
C ASP A 119 4.11 -4.95 5.33
N LEU A 120 4.63 -5.30 6.50
CA LEU A 120 4.16 -4.81 7.80
C LEU A 120 5.35 -4.27 8.60
N PRO A 121 5.18 -3.18 9.38
CA PRO A 121 6.24 -2.65 10.24
C PRO A 121 6.79 -3.66 11.25
N GLU A 122 5.98 -4.64 11.64
CA GLU A 122 6.36 -5.69 12.59
C GLU A 122 7.17 -6.83 11.96
N THR A 123 7.29 -6.87 10.62
CA THR A 123 8.03 -7.92 9.92
C THR A 123 9.53 -7.73 10.09
N ASP A 124 10.21 -8.72 10.67
CA ASP A 124 11.67 -8.74 10.76
C ASP A 124 12.30 -9.11 9.41
N LEU A 125 12.64 -8.09 8.62
CA LEU A 125 13.27 -8.24 7.31
C LEU A 125 14.67 -8.87 7.40
N GLU A 126 15.41 -8.68 8.50
CA GLU A 126 16.78 -9.17 8.64
C GLU A 126 16.84 -10.70 8.58
N SER A 127 15.79 -11.37 9.07
CA SER A 127 15.68 -12.83 9.04
C SER A 127 15.63 -13.41 7.62
N TYR A 128 15.20 -12.63 6.62
CA TYR A 128 15.06 -13.06 5.22
C TYR A 128 16.26 -12.70 4.35
N PHE A 129 17.06 -11.72 4.78
CA PHE A 129 18.20 -11.22 4.01
C PHE A 129 19.21 -12.32 3.61
N PRO A 130 19.59 -13.28 4.47
CA PRO A 130 20.54 -14.32 4.07
C PRO A 130 20.07 -15.09 2.83
N GLU A 131 18.81 -15.50 2.81
CA GLU A 131 18.26 -16.29 1.70
C GLU A 131 18.11 -15.46 0.41
N CYS A 132 17.69 -14.20 0.53
CA CYS A 132 17.63 -13.26 -0.59
C CYS A 132 19.03 -13.00 -1.18
N PHE A 133 20.01 -12.74 -0.32
CA PHE A 133 21.39 -12.45 -0.74
C PHE A 133 22.06 -13.66 -1.37
N ASP A 134 21.83 -14.86 -0.85
CA ASP A 134 22.34 -16.08 -1.47
C ASP A 134 21.85 -16.23 -2.92
N PHE A 135 20.58 -15.93 -3.19
CA PHE A 135 20.01 -15.97 -4.54
C PHE A 135 20.55 -14.86 -5.44
N LEU A 136 20.70 -13.64 -4.90
CA LEU A 136 21.29 -12.50 -5.61
C LEU A 136 22.77 -12.74 -5.97
N GLU A 137 23.53 -13.34 -5.07
CA GLU A 137 24.92 -13.69 -5.31
C GLU A 137 25.06 -14.75 -6.39
N GLN A 138 24.18 -15.75 -6.42
CA GLN A 138 24.13 -16.73 -7.49
C GLN A 138 23.85 -16.03 -8.83
N ALA A 139 22.79 -15.23 -8.90
CA ALA A 139 22.44 -14.46 -10.08
C ALA A 139 23.61 -13.63 -10.61
N LYS A 140 24.36 -12.98 -9.72
CA LYS A 140 25.54 -12.20 -10.07
C LYS A 140 26.69 -13.06 -10.62
N LYS A 141 26.96 -14.23 -10.05
CA LYS A 141 28.09 -15.11 -10.44
C LYS A 141 27.92 -15.71 -11.83
N VAL A 142 26.67 -16.01 -12.21
CA VAL A 142 26.32 -16.64 -13.50
C VAL A 142 25.59 -15.69 -14.46
N GLU A 143 25.60 -14.39 -14.15
CA GLU A 143 25.03 -13.30 -14.97
C GLU A 143 23.56 -13.51 -15.37
N TRP A 144 22.73 -13.95 -14.43
CA TRP A 144 21.29 -14.05 -14.65
C TRP A 144 20.64 -12.68 -14.78
N PHE A 145 19.69 -12.56 -15.70
CA PHE A 145 18.73 -11.44 -15.69
C PHE A 145 17.67 -11.72 -14.64
N LEU A 146 17.83 -11.10 -13.47
CA LEU A 146 17.01 -11.29 -12.29
C LEU A 146 16.03 -10.12 -12.11
N CYS A 147 14.76 -10.45 -11.91
CA CYS A 147 13.74 -9.51 -11.46
C CYS A 147 13.35 -9.80 -10.00
N ILE A 148 13.41 -8.79 -9.14
CA ILE A 148 12.84 -8.84 -7.79
C ILE A 148 11.41 -8.31 -7.87
N VAL A 149 10.45 -9.10 -7.41
CA VAL A 149 9.03 -8.75 -7.42
C VAL A 149 8.62 -8.28 -6.03
N MET A 150 8.23 -7.01 -5.95
CA MET A 150 7.76 -6.37 -4.72
C MET A 150 6.25 -6.50 -4.58
N GLN A 151 5.79 -6.45 -3.33
CA GLN A 151 4.37 -6.39 -3.04
C GLN A 151 3.82 -5.00 -3.40
N GLU A 152 2.69 -4.99 -4.10
CA GLU A 152 1.97 -3.78 -4.47
C GLU A 152 0.59 -3.77 -3.81
N TYR A 153 0.17 -2.59 -3.36
CA TYR A 153 -1.18 -2.37 -2.87
C TYR A 153 -1.89 -1.41 -3.83
N PRO A 154 -3.19 -1.65 -4.15
CA PRO A 154 -3.98 -0.80 -5.04
C PRO A 154 -4.41 0.50 -4.35
N VAL A 155 -3.45 1.25 -3.81
CA VAL A 155 -3.66 2.54 -3.15
C VAL A 155 -2.54 3.49 -3.54
N HIS A 156 -2.86 4.71 -3.94
CA HIS A 156 -1.87 5.79 -4.09
C HIS A 156 -1.36 6.27 -2.71
N GLN A 157 -0.72 5.38 -1.96
CA GLN A 157 0.21 5.75 -0.89
C GLN A 157 1.60 5.44 -1.43
N PRO A 158 2.55 6.36 -1.40
CA PRO A 158 3.94 6.02 -1.67
C PRO A 158 4.39 5.08 -0.53
N SER A 159 4.26 3.77 -0.73
CA SER A 159 5.02 2.79 0.05
C SER A 159 6.47 2.99 -0.37
N LEU A 160 7.12 3.90 0.34
CA LEU A 160 8.54 4.14 0.22
C LEU A 160 9.26 2.92 0.81
N LEU A 161 9.42 1.85 0.03
CA LEU A 161 10.40 0.81 0.38
C LEU A 161 11.78 1.26 -0.12
N VAL A 162 12.57 1.74 0.83
CA VAL A 162 14.02 1.82 0.73
C VAL A 162 14.55 0.40 1.01
N PHE A 163 15.24 -0.18 0.03
CA PHE A 163 16.22 -1.24 0.29
C PHE A 163 17.51 -0.63 0.83
#